data_AF-A0A378I2G4-F1
#
_entry.id   AF-A0A378I2G4-F1
#
_cell.length_a   1.000
_cell.length_b   1.000
_cell.length_c   1.000
_cell.angle_alpha   90.00
_cell.angle_beta   90.00
_cell.angle_gamma   90.00
#
_symmetry.space_group_name_H-M   'P 1'
#
loop_
_entity.id
_entity.type
_entity.pdbx_description
1 polymer ?
#
loop_
_entity_poly.entity_id
_entity_poly.type
_entity_poly.pdbx_seq_one_letter_code
_entity_poly.pdbx_strand_id
1 'polypeptide(L)' 'MGVPIRIDDEIYEDARKVAKAECRSIPGQIEFWAKIGKCALDNPDLPIEFIKDLLIAKNTDRSLAEPFDFAEE' A
#
# COMPACT_ATOMS: atom_id res chain seq x y z
N MET A 1 2.96 -19.55 0.10
CA MET A 1 2.42 -20.34 1.22
C MET A 1 1.54 -19.40 2.01
N GLY A 2 0.23 -19.64 2.06
CA GLY A 2 -0.74 -18.75 2.73
C GLY A 2 -1.19 -19.33 4.07
N VAL A 3 -1.36 -18.46 5.06
CA VAL A 3 -1.97 -18.82 6.34
C VAL A 3 -3.41 -18.31 6.32
N PRO A 4 -4.43 -19.17 6.52
CA PRO A 4 -5.82 -18.71 6.55
C PRO A 4 -6.05 -17.84 7.79
N ILE A 5 -6.63 -16.67 7.58
CA ILE A 5 -7.05 -15.74 8.64
C ILE A 5 -8.55 -15.52 8.56
N ARG A 6 -9.21 -15.39 9.71
CA ARG A 6 -10.61 -14.92 9.76
C ARG A 6 -10.61 -13.40 9.70
N ILE A 7 -11.47 -12.86 8.87
CA ILE A 7 -11.72 -11.43 8.73
C ILE A 7 -13.22 -11.19 8.80
N ASP A 8 -13.61 -9.99 9.24
CA ASP A 8 -15.00 -9.57 9.23
C ASP A 8 -15.53 -9.45 7.79
N ASP A 9 -16.79 -9.85 7.59
CA ASP A 9 -17.43 -9.84 6.27
C ASP A 9 -17.55 -8.41 5.70
N GLU A 10 -17.74 -7.40 6.55
CA GLU A 10 -17.81 -6.00 6.13
C GLU A 10 -16.47 -5.54 5.54
N ILE A 11 -15.37 -5.86 6.22
CA ILE A 11 -14.02 -5.54 5.77
C ILE A 11 -13.71 -6.28 4.46
N TYR A 12 -14.14 -7.54 4.34
CA TYR A 12 -13.96 -8.32 3.12
C TYR A 12 -14.69 -7.70 1.93
N GLU A 13 -15.96 -7.31 2.08
CA GLU A 13 -16.73 -6.70 1.00
C GLU A 13 -16.20 -5.31 0.61
N ASP A 14 -15.70 -4.53 1.56
CA ASP A 14 -15.06 -3.25 1.25
C ASP A 14 -13.72 -3.44 0.52
N ALA A 15 -12.90 -4.38 0.96
CA ALA A 15 -11.69 -4.75 0.24
C ALA A 15 -12.02 -5.23 -1.17
N ARG A 16 -13.10 -5.99 -1.37
CA ARG A 16 -13.54 -6.47 -2.68
C ARG A 16 -13.91 -5.33 -3.64
N LYS A 17 -14.64 -4.32 -3.16
CA LYS A 17 -15.01 -3.13 -3.97
C LYS A 17 -13.77 -2.35 -4.39
N VAL A 18 -12.87 -2.06 -3.43
CA VAL A 18 -11.67 -1.26 -3.66
C VAL A 18 -10.64 -2.00 -4.49
N ALA A 19 -10.41 -3.29 -4.23
CA ALA A 19 -9.49 -4.12 -5.01
C ALA A 19 -9.81 -4.10 -6.50
N LYS A 20 -11.11 -4.15 -6.85
CA LYS A 20 -11.57 -4.07 -8.24
C LYS A 20 -11.26 -2.71 -8.87
N ALA A 21 -11.45 -1.62 -8.15
CA ALA A 21 -11.16 -0.26 -8.65
C ALA A 21 -9.65 -0.02 -8.82
N GLU A 22 -8.86 -0.61 -7.95
CA GLU A 22 -7.41 -0.42 -7.86
C GLU A 22 -6.59 -1.49 -8.61
N CYS A 23 -7.25 -2.38 -9.37
CA CYS A 23 -6.61 -3.48 -10.09
C CYS A 23 -5.75 -4.40 -9.19
N ARG A 24 -6.19 -4.65 -7.95
CA ARG A 24 -5.55 -5.58 -7.00
C ARG A 24 -6.42 -6.83 -6.77
N SER A 25 -5.82 -7.88 -6.23
CA SER A 25 -6.59 -9.00 -5.67
C SER A 25 -7.20 -8.60 -4.32
N ILE A 26 -8.28 -9.26 -3.89
CA ILE A 26 -8.91 -8.97 -2.59
C ILE A 26 -7.92 -9.17 -1.43
N PRO A 27 -7.17 -10.30 -1.35
CA PRO A 27 -6.15 -10.46 -0.31
C PRO A 27 -5.03 -9.41 -0.42
N GLY A 28 -4.64 -9.03 -1.65
CA GLY A 28 -3.63 -7.99 -1.87
C GLY A 28 -4.08 -6.61 -1.39
N GLN A 29 -5.37 -6.28 -1.53
CA GLN A 29 -5.93 -5.04 -1.01
C GLN A 29 -5.96 -5.02 0.53
N ILE A 30 -6.31 -6.14 1.16
CA ILE A 30 -6.26 -6.29 2.63
C ILE A 30 -4.82 -6.18 3.13
N GLU A 31 -3.87 -6.83 2.46
CA GLU A 31 -2.45 -6.74 2.80
C GLU A 31 -1.92 -5.30 2.64
N PHE A 32 -2.36 -4.59 1.61
CA PHE A 32 -2.01 -3.19 1.40
C PHE A 32 -2.49 -2.30 2.54
N TRP A 33 -3.75 -2.42 2.96
CA TRP A 33 -4.28 -1.69 4.11
C TRP A 33 -3.54 -2.04 5.40
N ALA A 34 -3.23 -3.33 5.62
CA ALA A 34 -2.49 -3.76 6.80
C ALA A 34 -1.07 -3.16 6.84
N LYS A 35 -0.38 -3.08 5.69
CA LYS A 35 0.94 -2.42 5.58
C LYS A 35 0.86 -0.93 5.89
N ILE A 36 -0.13 -0.23 5.34
CA ILE A 36 -0.34 1.20 5.62
C ILE A 36 -0.63 1.39 7.11
N GLY A 37 -1.56 0.64 7.68
CA GLY A 37 -1.96 0.75 9.09
C GLY A 37 -0.77 0.52 10.03
N LYS A 38 0.05 -0.51 9.75
CA LYS A 38 1.29 -0.74 10.51
C LYS A 38 2.24 0.47 10.43
N CYS A 39 2.52 0.95 9.23
CA CYS A 39 3.42 2.10 9.06
C CYS A 39 2.89 3.37 9.72
N ALA A 40 1.58 3.61 9.69
CA ALA A 40 0.95 4.76 10.33
C ALA A 40 1.00 4.67 11.86
N LEU A 41 0.87 3.48 12.43
CA LEU A 41 1.05 3.26 13.87
C LEU A 41 2.50 3.47 14.32
N ASP A 42 3.46 3.04 13.51
CA ASP A 42 4.89 3.19 13.80
C ASP A 42 5.37 4.64 13.61
N ASN A 43 4.69 5.44 12.78
CA ASN A 43 5.05 6.82 12.42
C ASN A 43 3.81 7.74 12.51
N PRO A 44 3.32 8.05 13.72
CA PRO A 44 2.05 8.75 13.92
C PRO A 44 2.05 10.22 13.46
N ASP A 45 3.24 10.79 13.24
CA ASP A 45 3.48 12.12 12.73
C ASP A 45 3.41 12.21 11.19
N LEU A 46 3.49 11.08 10.49
CA LEU A 46 3.43 11.03 9.04
C LEU A 46 1.99 10.93 8.54
N PRO A 47 1.58 11.76 7.54
CA PRO A 47 0.29 11.61 6.90
C PRO A 47 0.12 10.24 6.25
N ILE A 48 -1.08 9.66 6.36
CA ILE A 48 -1.40 8.34 5.76
C ILE A 48 -1.16 8.34 4.25
N GLU A 49 -1.53 9.42 3.56
CA GLU A 49 -1.32 9.57 2.12
C GLU A 49 0.17 9.50 1.75
N PHE A 50 1.05 10.11 2.56
CA PHE A 50 2.49 10.06 2.35
C PHE A 50 3.04 8.63 2.51
N ILE A 51 2.57 7.91 3.54
CA ILE A 51 2.93 6.51 3.76
C ILE A 51 2.49 5.64 2.57
N LYS A 52 1.26 5.84 2.10
CA LYS A 52 0.69 5.14 0.94
C LYS A 52 1.57 5.32 -0.29
N ASP A 53 1.93 6.57 -0.62
CA ASP A 53 2.72 6.89 -1.80
C ASP A 53 4.15 6.33 -1.70
N LEU A 54 4.76 6.38 -0.51
CA LEU A 54 6.05 5.75 -0.28
C LEU A 54 6.02 4.23 -0.47
N LEU A 55 4.96 3.55 -0.03
CA LEU A 55 4.81 2.12 -0.23
C LEU A 55 4.64 1.77 -1.71
N ILE A 56 3.91 2.59 -2.48
CA ILE A 56 3.80 2.44 -3.93
C ILE A 56 5.18 2.64 -4.57
N ALA A 57 5.86 3.74 -4.28
CA ALA A 57 7.18 4.07 -4.82
C ALA A 57 8.23 2.98 -4.52
N LYS A 58 8.20 2.39 -3.32
CA LYS A 58 9.10 1.28 -2.95
C LYS A 58 8.86 0.00 -3.75
N ASN A 59 7.65 -0.23 -4.24
CA ASN A 59 7.28 -1.42 -5.02
C ASN A 59 7.26 -1.17 -6.53
N THR A 60 7.40 0.08 -6.98
CA THR A 60 7.62 0.40 -8.39
C THR A 60 8.97 -0.15 -8.85
N ASP A 61 9.01 -0.63 -10.09
CA ASP A 61 10.24 -1.08 -10.73
C ASP A 61 11.24 0.10 -10.85
N ARG A 62 12.37 -0.01 -10.16
CA ARG A 62 13.41 1.02 -10.17
C ARG A 62 14.03 1.24 -11.54
N SER A 63 13.94 0.28 -12.45
CA SER A 63 14.41 0.46 -13.83
C SER A 63 13.56 1.45 -14.63
N LEU A 64 12.33 1.73 -14.16
CA LEU A 64 11.43 2.74 -14.73
C LEU A 64 11.65 4.13 -14.12
N ALA A 65 12.51 4.27 -13.10
CA ALA A 65 12.80 5.55 -12.48
C ALA A 65 13.76 6.36 -13.36
N GLU A 66 13.50 7.66 -13.45
CA GLU A 66 14.44 8.61 -14.06
C GLU A 66 15.53 9.01 -13.04
N PRO A 67 16.80 9.18 -13.47
CA PRO A 67 17.83 9.75 -12.63
C PRO A 67 17.42 11.13 -12.13
N PHE A 68 17.52 11.34 -10.83
CA PHE A 68 17.34 12.67 -10.24
C PHE A 68 18.69 13.39 -10.23
N ASP A 69 18.88 14.32 -11.16
CA ASP A 69 20.01 15.23 -11.14
C ASP A 69 19.68 16.39 -10.20
N PHE A 70 20.40 16.47 -9.09
CA PHE A 70 20.47 17.71 -8.33
C PHE A 70 21.17 18.72 -9.24
N ALA A 71 20.41 19.63 -9.85
CA ALA A 71 20.99 20.73 -10.60
C ALA A 71 22.06 21.38 -9.70
N GLU A 72 23.31 21.35 -10.13
CA GLU A 72 24.39 22.07 -9.46
C GLU A 72 23.99 23.55 -9.49
N GLU A 73 23.67 24.12 -8.32
CA GLU A 73 23.62 25.58 -8.12
C GLU A 73 25.03 26.18 -8.25
#